data_AF-A0A077D5F5-F1
#
_entry.id   AF-A0A077D5F5-F1
#
_cell.length_a   1.000
_cell.length_b   1.000
_cell.length_c   1.000
_cell.angle_alpha   90.00
_cell.angle_beta   90.00
_cell.angle_gamma   90.00
#
_symmetry.space_group_name_H-M   'P 1'
#
loop_
_entity.id
_entity.type
_entity.pdbx_description
1 polymer ?
#
loop_
_entity_poly.entity_id
_entity_poly.type
_entity_poly.pdbx_seq_one_letter_code
_entity_poly.pdbx_strand_id
1 'polypeptide(L)'
;MNSLFIFFVLIFLILFIISFLILLISKKSLMDSQKSSPFECGFNPMADKRMPFSIHFFLIAVIFLVFDIEIIIILPMILTLNTTLLFFWLTSSLIFIFILCVGLYYEWLNGMLNWTK
;
A
#
# COMPACT_ATOMS: atom_id res chain seq x y z
N MET A 1 19.60 13.92 21.10
CA MET A 1 19.00 13.31 19.89
C MET A 1 17.82 12.48 20.35
N ASN A 2 16.61 12.74 19.85
CA ASN A 2 15.39 12.07 20.33
C ASN A 2 15.57 10.53 20.25
N SER A 3 15.10 9.77 21.24
CA SER A 3 15.26 8.31 21.26
C SER A 3 14.76 7.65 19.97
N LEU A 4 13.65 8.15 19.41
CA LEU A 4 13.12 7.74 18.12
C LEU A 4 14.11 7.94 16.97
N PHE A 5 14.80 9.08 16.93
CA PHE A 5 15.79 9.37 15.88
C PHE A 5 16.98 8.42 15.97
N ILE A 6 17.40 8.05 17.19
CA ILE A 6 18.48 7.07 17.40
C ILE A 6 18.06 5.70 16.86
N PHE A 7 16.82 5.26 17.11
CA PHE A 7 16.31 3.99 16.57
C PHE A 7 16.27 3.98 15.03
N PHE A 8 15.80 5.05 14.39
CA PHE A 8 15.80 5.14 12.93
C PHE A 8 17.22 5.02 12.36
N VAL A 9 18.18 5.75 12.93
CA VAL A 9 19.57 5.71 12.47
C VAL A 9 20.18 4.32 12.65
N LEU A 10 19.89 3.64 13.76
CA LEU A 10 20.36 2.27 14.02
C LEU A 10 19.82 1.28 12.98
N ILE A 11 18.53 1.33 12.64
CA ILE A 11 17.92 0.43 11.65
C ILE A 11 18.58 0.61 10.28
N PHE A 12 18.77 1.86 9.84
CA PHE A 12 19.45 2.14 8.58
C PHE A 12 20.90 1.63 8.57
N LEU A 13 21.64 1.84 9.66
CA LEU A 13 23.02 1.34 9.80
C LEU A 13 23.09 -0.18 9.69
N ILE A 14 22.18 -0.90 10.36
CA ILE A 14 22.13 -2.36 10.33
C ILE A 14 21.87 -2.86 8.91
N LEU A 15 20.87 -2.30 8.20
CA LEU A 15 20.57 -2.67 6.82
C LEU A 15 21.75 -2.38 5.88
N PHE A 16 22.43 -1.24 6.08
CA PHE A 16 23.62 -0.89 5.30
C PHE A 16 24.76 -1.89 5.53
N ILE A 17 25.08 -2.22 6.78
CA ILE A 17 26.13 -3.19 7.12
C ILE A 17 25.81 -4.56 6.52
N ILE A 18 24.56 -5.03 6.64
CA ILE A 18 24.14 -6.32 6.07
C ILE A 18 24.31 -6.33 4.56
N SER A 19 23.81 -5.30 3.85
CA SER A 19 23.94 -5.22 2.38
C SER A 19 25.41 -5.15 1.94
N PHE A 20 26.26 -4.44 2.68
CA PHE A 20 27.69 -4.35 2.42
C PHE A 20 28.41 -5.69 2.62
N LEU A 21 28.11 -6.39 3.72
CA LEU A 21 28.65 -7.72 3.98
C LEU A 21 28.23 -8.73 2.91
N ILE A 22 26.97 -8.69 2.46
CA ILE A 22 26.50 -9.53 1.36
C ILE A 22 27.31 -9.25 0.09
N LEU A 23 27.56 -7.98 -0.24
CA LEU A 23 28.35 -7.63 -1.42
C LEU A 23 29.78 -8.16 -1.33
N LEU A 24 30.44 -8.01 -0.17
CA LEU A 24 31.81 -8.46 0.06
C LEU A 24 31.95 -9.99 0.00
N ILE A 25 31.00 -10.72 0.59
CA ILE A 25 31.03 -12.18 0.68
C ILE A 25 30.53 -12.81 -0.64
N SER A 26 29.68 -12.10 -1.40
CA SER A 26 29.10 -12.63 -2.63
C SER A 26 30.18 -12.98 -3.65
N LYS A 27 30.27 -14.27 -4.00
CA LYS A 27 31.07 -14.72 -5.13
C LYS A 27 30.32 -14.38 -6.41
N LYS A 28 30.44 -13.12 -6.88
CA LYS A 28 29.96 -12.76 -8.22
C LYS A 28 30.74 -13.59 -9.24
N SER A 29 30.07 -14.53 -9.89
CA SER A 29 30.63 -15.13 -11.11
C SER A 29 30.83 -14.01 -12.13
N LEU A 30 31.82 -14.19 -13.02
CA LEU A 30 31.98 -13.38 -14.24
C LEU A 30 30.60 -13.09 -14.86
N MET A 31 30.38 -11.84 -15.29
CA MET A 31 29.13 -11.38 -15.88
C MET A 31 28.70 -12.33 -17.00
N ASP A 32 27.73 -13.19 -16.69
CA ASP A 32 27.16 -14.14 -17.63
C ASP A 32 25.81 -13.58 -18.07
N SER A 33 25.67 -13.33 -19.37
CA SER A 33 24.46 -12.71 -19.93
C SER A 33 23.21 -13.55 -19.64
N GLN A 34 23.34 -14.87 -19.56
CA GLN A 34 22.26 -15.81 -19.25
C GLN A 34 21.81 -15.73 -17.78
N LYS A 35 22.68 -15.33 -16.85
CA LYS A 35 22.29 -15.05 -15.46
C LYS A 35 21.64 -13.68 -15.31
N SER A 36 21.91 -12.77 -16.25
CA SER A 36 21.31 -11.43 -16.27
C SER A 36 19.98 -11.36 -17.04
N SER A 37 19.62 -12.41 -17.80
CA SER A 37 18.32 -12.51 -18.47
C SER A 37 17.19 -12.87 -17.48
N PRO A 38 15.95 -12.43 -17.75
CA PRO A 38 14.80 -12.76 -16.91
C PRO A 38 14.57 -14.27 -16.86
N PHE A 39 14.23 -14.78 -15.67
CA PHE A 39 13.94 -16.19 -15.46
C PHE A 39 12.46 -16.48 -15.74
N GLU A 40 12.17 -17.17 -16.84
CA GLU A 40 10.83 -17.73 -17.15
C GLU A 40 10.92 -19.26 -17.24
N CYS A 41 11.24 -19.91 -16.11
CA CYS A 41 11.35 -21.38 -16.02
C CYS A 41 12.34 -22.01 -17.04
N GLY A 42 13.40 -21.27 -17.41
CA GLY A 42 14.40 -21.71 -18.38
C GLY A 42 14.07 -21.41 -19.84
N PHE A 43 12.95 -20.72 -20.10
CA PHE A 43 12.57 -20.24 -21.43
C PHE A 43 12.87 -18.75 -21.60
N ASN A 44 13.00 -18.34 -22.86
CA ASN A 44 13.03 -16.92 -23.20
C ASN A 44 11.64 -16.31 -22.97
N PRO A 45 11.58 -15.03 -22.55
CA PRO A 45 10.32 -14.40 -22.25
C PRO A 45 9.34 -14.46 -23.43
N MET A 46 8.15 -15.00 -23.19
CA MET A 46 7.12 -15.15 -24.24
C MET A 46 6.46 -13.83 -24.62
N ALA A 47 6.47 -12.86 -23.70
CA ALA A 47 5.88 -11.55 -23.88
C ALA A 47 6.78 -10.46 -23.29
N ASP A 48 6.61 -9.23 -23.79
CA ASP A 48 7.27 -8.08 -23.21
C ASP A 48 6.79 -7.82 -21.77
N LYS A 49 7.68 -7.27 -20.95
CA LYS A 49 7.39 -6.86 -19.56
C LYS A 49 6.22 -5.87 -19.43
N ARG A 50 5.77 -5.27 -20.54
CA ARG A 50 4.68 -4.28 -20.62
C ARG A 50 3.45 -4.85 -21.32
N MET A 51 3.05 -6.06 -20.94
CA MET A 51 1.76 -6.62 -21.35
C MET A 51 0.60 -5.86 -20.71
N PRO A 52 -0.56 -5.75 -21.39
CA PRO A 52 -1.74 -5.10 -20.81
C PRO A 52 -2.12 -5.80 -19.51
N PHE A 53 -2.14 -5.03 -18.44
CA PHE A 53 -2.50 -5.49 -17.12
C PHE A 53 -4.02 -5.47 -16.94
N SER A 54 -4.55 -6.35 -16.09
CA SER A 54 -6.00 -6.41 -15.89
C SER A 54 -6.49 -5.14 -15.19
N ILE A 55 -7.52 -4.52 -15.76
CA ILE A 55 -8.13 -3.27 -15.25
C ILE A 55 -8.73 -3.46 -13.85
N HIS A 56 -9.16 -4.67 -13.50
CA HIS A 56 -9.72 -4.99 -12.19
C HIS A 56 -8.74 -4.71 -11.04
N PHE A 57 -7.48 -5.14 -11.16
CA PHE A 57 -6.47 -4.85 -10.14
C PHE A 57 -6.19 -3.35 -10.01
N PHE A 58 -6.24 -2.61 -11.13
CA PHE A 58 -6.09 -1.17 -11.10
C PHE A 58 -7.27 -0.49 -10.37
N LEU A 59 -8.51 -0.93 -10.62
CA LEU A 59 -9.70 -0.40 -9.95
C LEU A 59 -9.64 -0.64 -8.43
N ILE A 60 -9.23 -1.83 -7.98
CA ILE A 60 -9.06 -2.12 -6.56
C ILE A 60 -8.03 -1.17 -5.91
N ALA A 61 -6.92 -0.87 -6.59
CA ALA A 61 -5.91 0.05 -6.09
C ALA A 61 -6.44 1.49 -5.96
N VAL A 62 -7.26 1.95 -6.91
CA VAL A 62 -7.90 3.26 -6.84
C VAL A 62 -8.90 3.33 -5.69
N ILE A 63 -9.73 2.30 -5.52
CA ILE A 63 -10.69 2.20 -4.43
C ILE A 63 -9.98 2.22 -3.07
N PHE A 64 -8.88 1.47 -2.93
CA PHE A 64 -8.05 1.48 -1.72
C PHE A 64 -7.51 2.89 -1.40
N LEU A 65 -7.04 3.64 -2.41
CA LEU A 65 -6.55 5.00 -2.23
C LEU A 65 -7.64 5.94 -1.71
N VAL A 66 -8.87 5.82 -2.24
CA VAL A 66 -10.00 6.61 -1.77
C VAL A 66 -10.35 6.26 -0.32
N PHE A 67 -10.40 4.97 0.03
CA PHE A 67 -10.65 4.55 1.41
C PHE A 67 -9.60 5.04 2.40
N ASP A 68 -8.31 5.10 2.01
CA ASP A 68 -7.26 5.67 2.84
C ASP A 68 -7.53 7.16 3.16
N ILE A 69 -8.01 7.93 2.17
CA ILE A 69 -8.39 9.33 2.37
C ILE A 69 -9.59 9.45 3.31
N GLU A 70 -10.59 8.58 3.17
CA GLU A 70 -11.76 8.56 4.05
C GLU A 70 -11.37 8.28 5.51
N ILE A 71 -10.43 7.35 5.75
CA ILE A 71 -9.91 7.05 7.09
C ILE A 71 -9.20 8.27 7.70
N ILE A 72 -8.44 9.01 6.90
CA ILE A 72 -7.79 10.25 7.37
C ILE A 72 -8.83 11.28 7.83
N ILE A 73 -9.98 11.36 7.15
CA ILE A 73 -11.08 12.26 7.53
C ILE A 73 -11.84 11.75 8.76
N ILE A 74 -11.88 10.44 9.01
CA ILE A 74 -12.49 9.86 10.21
C ILE A 74 -11.63 10.13 11.46
N LEU A 75 -10.30 10.10 11.36
CA LEU A 75 -9.38 10.28 12.49
C LEU A 75 -9.67 11.52 13.39
N PRO A 76 -9.91 12.74 12.86
CA PRO A 76 -10.25 13.90 13.68
C PRO A 76 -11.58 13.79 14.43
N MET A 77 -12.50 12.90 14.03
CA MET A 77 -13.73 12.67 14.81
C MET A 77 -13.42 12.14 16.22
N ILE A 78 -12.39 11.30 16.35
CA ILE A 78 -11.97 10.75 17.66
C ILE A 78 -11.38 11.87 18.53
N LEU A 79 -10.61 12.77 17.93
CA LEU A 79 -9.95 13.87 18.65
C LEU A 79 -10.96 14.95 19.10
N THR A 80 -12.04 15.16 18.36
CA THR A 80 -13.05 16.20 18.61
C THR A 80 -14.15 15.82 19.61
N LEU A 81 -14.18 14.55 20.03
CA LEU A 81 -15.10 14.03 21.04
C LEU A 81 -15.11 14.86 22.33
N ASN A 82 -13.91 15.22 22.80
CA ASN A 82 -13.75 15.87 24.11
C ASN A 82 -13.88 17.40 24.04
N THR A 83 -13.86 17.99 22.86
CA THR A 83 -13.78 19.45 22.67
C THR A 83 -15.09 20.08 22.22
N THR A 84 -16.02 19.29 21.68
CA THR A 84 -17.27 19.77 21.07
C THR A 84 -18.50 19.32 21.86
N LEU A 85 -19.64 19.96 21.60
CA LEU A 85 -20.89 19.58 22.23
C LEU A 85 -21.35 18.21 21.70
N LEU A 86 -21.54 17.25 22.63
CA LEU A 86 -21.76 15.84 22.32
C LEU A 86 -22.93 15.58 21.34
N PHE A 87 -24.00 16.37 21.41
CA PHE A 87 -25.14 16.24 20.48
C PHE A 87 -24.78 16.63 19.04
N PHE A 88 -24.03 17.72 18.84
CA PHE A 88 -23.56 18.13 17.51
C PHE A 88 -22.49 17.17 16.98
N TRP A 89 -21.64 16.65 17.86
CA TRP A 89 -20.66 15.64 17.49
C TRP A 89 -21.32 14.33 17.02
N LEU A 90 -22.30 13.82 17.77
CA LEU A 90 -23.03 12.59 17.40
C LEU A 90 -23.78 12.73 16.08
N THR A 91 -24.51 13.84 15.90
CA THR A 91 -25.29 14.05 14.67
C THR A 91 -24.41 14.18 13.43
N SER A 92 -23.33 14.95 13.50
CA SER A 92 -22.41 15.10 12.37
C SER A 92 -21.63 13.82 12.04
N SER A 93 -21.14 13.10 13.05
CA SER A 93 -20.44 11.82 12.86
C SER A 93 -21.34 10.73 12.26
N LEU A 94 -22.59 10.61 12.72
CA LEU A 94 -23.55 9.66 12.17
C LEU A 94 -23.88 9.95 10.70
N ILE A 95 -24.11 11.22 10.35
CA ILE A 95 -24.38 11.62 8.96
C ILE A 95 -23.17 11.28 8.08
N PHE A 96 -21.96 11.58 8.57
CA PHE A 96 -20.74 11.31 7.82
C PHE A 96 -20.51 9.82 7.58
N ILE A 97 -20.62 8.99 8.63
CA ILE A 97 -20.49 7.53 8.50
C ILE A 97 -21.56 6.96 7.57
N PHE A 98 -22.79 7.46 7.64
CA PHE A 98 -23.88 7.03 6.76
C PHE A 98 -23.54 7.28 5.29
N ILE A 99 -23.01 8.47 4.94
CA ILE A 99 -22.60 8.80 3.57
C ILE A 99 -21.52 7.85 3.07
N LEU A 100 -20.52 7.53 3.91
CA LEU A 100 -19.47 6.57 3.56
C LEU A 100 -20.03 5.16 3.31
N CYS A 101 -20.93 4.68 4.17
CA CYS A 101 -21.58 3.38 3.99
C CYS A 101 -22.39 3.32 2.68
N VAL A 102 -23.07 4.40 2.30
CA VAL A 102 -23.81 4.48 1.03
C VAL A 102 -22.87 4.45 -0.17
N GLY A 103 -21.72 5.13 -0.09
CA GLY A 103 -20.68 5.08 -1.13
C GLY A 103 -20.17 3.65 -1.35
N LEU A 104 -19.77 2.98 -0.27
CA LEU A 104 -19.37 1.56 -0.27
C LEU A 104 -20.42 0.64 -0.87
N TYR A 105 -21.69 0.84 -0.49
CA TYR A 105 -22.79 0.03 -1.00
C TYR A 105 -22.98 0.22 -2.52
N TYR A 106 -22.85 1.45 -3.02
CA TYR A 106 -22.89 1.74 -4.45
C TYR A 106 -21.75 1.06 -5.22
N GLU A 107 -20.53 1.09 -4.68
CA GLU A 107 -19.38 0.41 -5.29
C GLU A 107 -19.57 -1.10 -5.37
N TRP A 108 -20.17 -1.68 -4.33
CA TRP A 108 -20.47 -3.11 -4.28
C TRP A 108 -21.53 -3.52 -5.30
N LEU A 109 -22.61 -2.73 -5.45
CA LEU A 109 -23.65 -2.98 -6.46
C LEU A 109 -23.10 -2.95 -7.89
N ASN A 110 -22.12 -2.08 -8.16
CA ASN A 110 -21.45 -2.02 -9.46
C ASN A 110 -20.46 -3.17 -9.71
N GLY A 111 -20.31 -4.09 -8.75
CA GLY A 111 -19.46 -5.27 -8.90
C GLY A 111 -17.96 -4.96 -8.97
N MET A 112 -17.53 -3.75 -8.61
CA MET A 112 -16.11 -3.36 -8.64
C MET A 112 -15.27 -4.15 -7.63
N LEU A 113 -15.91 -4.65 -6.57
CA LEU A 113 -15.31 -5.49 -5.53
C LEU A 113 -15.33 -6.98 -5.90
N ASN A 114 -16.04 -7.38 -6.95
CA ASN A 114 -16.12 -8.79 -7.34
C ASN A 114 -14.88 -9.20 -8.11
N TRP A 115 -14.29 -10.31 -7.69
CA TRP A 115 -13.16 -10.91 -8.39
C TRP A 115 -13.64 -11.63 -9.66
N THR A 116 -12.93 -11.45 -10.76
CA THR A 116 -13.18 -12.19 -12.02
C THR A 116 -12.76 -13.65 -11.86
N LYS A 117 -13.66 -14.60 -12.12
CA LYS A 117 -13.24 -16.01 -12.24
C LYS A 117 -12.26 -16.21 -13.39
#